data_AF-A0A966JBW9-F1
#
_entry.id   AF-A0A966JBW9-F1
#
_cell.length_a   1.000
_cell.length_b   1.000
_cell.length_c   1.000
_cell.angle_alpha   90.00
_cell.angle_beta   90.00
_cell.angle_gamma   90.00
#
_symmetry.space_group_name_H-M   'P 1'
#
loop_
_entity.id
_entity.type
_entity.pdbx_description
1 polymer ?
#
loop_
_entity_poly.entity_id
_entity_poly.type
_entity_poly.pdbx_seq_one_letter_code
_entity_poly.pdbx_strand_id
1 'polypeptide(L)'
;MPDSHPFFARSLSGFTGRATPFAAAVVWLAACGGGSATDRPGGNELAAADASADAPAMCAMRDTTALRVAVLDYITTADPRPQRFLSTFGTDSALPEDGFKSLQDKGPTYYYNDNPKNQAQVRAKLDEAGPYTTMLVVYKGKKESDNGNTVTVMLGGHYIGGEHEGKAAAVREITVRCDSTGWRVPSSATTQAAPAAAPATPGA
;
A
#
# COMPACT_ATOMS: atom_id res chain seq x y z
N MET A 1 -29.96 -59.17 -5.81
CA MET A 1 -30.55 -58.00 -5.12
C MET A 1 -30.50 -56.83 -6.09
N PRO A 2 -31.67 -56.27 -6.45
CA PRO A 2 -31.86 -55.21 -7.44
C PRO A 2 -31.76 -53.81 -6.81
N ASP A 3 -31.62 -52.78 -7.65
CA ASP A 3 -32.12 -51.39 -7.56
C ASP A 3 -31.20 -50.51 -8.43
N SER A 4 -31.48 -50.17 -9.69
CA SER A 4 -32.69 -49.70 -10.37
C SER A 4 -33.30 -48.41 -9.81
N HIS A 5 -32.74 -47.26 -10.20
CA HIS A 5 -33.49 -46.01 -10.28
C HIS A 5 -33.39 -45.37 -11.67
N PRO A 6 -34.47 -45.43 -12.46
CA PRO A 6 -34.71 -44.59 -13.62
C PRO A 6 -35.53 -43.33 -13.24
N PHE A 7 -35.46 -42.33 -14.12
CA PHE A 7 -36.51 -41.33 -14.45
C PHE A 7 -37.12 -40.49 -13.30
N PHE A 8 -37.00 -39.15 -13.42
CA PHE A 8 -38.20 -38.33 -13.64
C PHE A 8 -37.86 -36.95 -14.23
N ALA A 9 -38.57 -36.64 -15.32
CA ALA A 9 -38.62 -35.36 -16.00
C ALA A 9 -39.68 -34.44 -15.36
N ARG A 10 -39.45 -33.11 -15.41
CA ARG A 10 -40.45 -31.99 -15.45
C ARG A 10 -39.70 -30.72 -15.03
N SER A 11 -39.94 -29.51 -15.55
CA SER A 11 -41.03 -28.99 -16.36
C SER A 11 -40.54 -27.74 -17.12
N LEU A 12 -40.99 -27.61 -18.36
CA LEU A 12 -40.99 -26.38 -19.14
C LEU A 12 -42.07 -25.40 -18.64
N SER A 13 -41.96 -24.15 -19.11
CA SER A 13 -42.99 -23.09 -19.14
C SER A 13 -43.18 -22.37 -17.81
N GLY A 14 -43.26 -21.05 -17.70
CA GLY A 14 -43.49 -19.89 -18.58
C GLY A 14 -43.36 -18.68 -17.64
N PHE A 15 -43.47 -17.41 -17.99
CA PHE A 15 -44.47 -16.77 -18.83
C PHE A 15 -44.14 -15.26 -18.74
N THR A 16 -44.32 -14.53 -19.84
CA THR A 16 -44.70 -13.09 -19.92
C THR A 16 -43.81 -12.05 -19.23
N GLY A 17 -43.18 -11.09 -19.90
CA GLY A 17 -43.66 -10.31 -21.04
C GLY A 17 -44.14 -8.95 -20.56
N ARG A 18 -43.42 -7.87 -20.89
CA ARG A 18 -43.99 -6.59 -21.34
C ARG A 18 -42.91 -5.65 -21.87
N ALA A 19 -42.76 -5.64 -23.19
CA ALA A 19 -42.42 -4.43 -23.91
C ALA A 19 -43.68 -3.57 -23.98
N THR A 20 -43.62 -2.27 -23.70
CA THR A 20 -44.45 -1.20 -24.32
C THR A 20 -43.97 0.20 -23.89
N PRO A 21 -44.31 1.28 -24.63
CA PRO A 21 -43.33 2.19 -25.23
C PRO A 21 -43.67 3.68 -24.98
N PHE A 22 -43.03 4.59 -25.75
CA PHE A 22 -43.42 5.98 -26.03
C PHE A 22 -43.45 6.99 -24.87
N ALA A 23 -42.65 8.05 -25.00
CA ALA A 23 -43.19 9.39 -25.30
C ALA A 23 -42.05 10.39 -25.55
N ALA A 24 -42.14 11.04 -26.70
CA ALA A 24 -41.37 12.21 -27.09
C ALA A 24 -41.98 13.48 -26.46
N ALA A 25 -41.28 14.61 -26.72
CA ALA A 25 -41.74 16.01 -26.62
C ALA A 25 -41.52 16.68 -25.24
N VAL A 26 -41.19 17.97 -25.09
CA VAL A 26 -40.87 19.11 -25.98
C VAL A 26 -40.43 20.24 -25.04
N VAL A 27 -39.40 21.01 -25.43
CA VAL A 27 -39.20 22.48 -25.28
C VAL A 27 -39.31 23.13 -23.88
N TRP A 28 -38.31 23.93 -23.49
CA TRP A 28 -38.42 25.40 -23.39
C TRP A 28 -37.09 26.09 -23.04
N LEU A 29 -36.91 27.24 -23.70
CA LEU A 29 -35.86 28.25 -23.54
C LEU A 29 -35.98 29.01 -22.20
N ALA A 30 -34.92 29.78 -21.91
CA ALA A 30 -34.76 30.89 -20.96
C ALA A 30 -33.92 30.52 -19.72
N ALA A 31 -32.98 31.32 -19.22
CA ALA A 31 -32.82 32.76 -19.33
C ALA A 31 -31.35 33.20 -19.14
N CYS A 32 -31.08 34.38 -19.69
CA CYS A 32 -29.96 35.26 -19.38
C CYS A 32 -30.08 35.83 -17.94
N GLY A 33 -28.97 36.12 -17.29
CA GLY A 33 -28.88 36.86 -16.01
C GLY A 33 -27.94 36.16 -15.03
N GLY A 34 -26.84 36.73 -14.52
CA GLY A 34 -26.50 38.13 -14.31
C GLY A 34 -26.99 38.60 -12.94
N GLY A 35 -26.11 38.55 -11.92
CA GLY A 35 -26.20 39.41 -10.72
C GLY A 35 -26.56 38.77 -9.37
N SER A 36 -25.55 38.69 -8.51
CA SER A 36 -25.50 39.06 -7.07
C SER A 36 -26.48 38.49 -6.02
N ALA A 37 -25.88 37.75 -5.09
CA ALA A 37 -26.05 37.73 -3.62
C ALA A 37 -27.42 38.08 -2.99
N THR A 38 -27.99 37.13 -2.22
CA THR A 38 -28.24 37.28 -0.77
C THR A 38 -28.79 35.99 -0.13
N ASP A 39 -28.10 35.55 0.93
CA ASP A 39 -28.58 34.89 2.15
C ASP A 39 -29.67 33.80 2.11
N ARG A 40 -29.24 32.54 2.36
CA ARG A 40 -29.87 31.69 3.39
C ARG A 40 -28.89 30.60 3.87
N PRO A 41 -28.91 30.25 5.18
CA PRO A 41 -27.93 29.37 5.80
C PRO A 41 -28.36 27.91 5.71
N GLY A 42 -27.41 27.03 5.41
CA GLY A 42 -27.62 25.58 5.45
C GLY A 42 -26.94 24.87 4.29
N GLY A 43 -25.71 24.40 4.52
CA GLY A 43 -25.00 23.58 3.56
C GLY A 43 -23.61 23.24 4.08
N ASN A 44 -23.46 22.01 4.55
CA ASN A 44 -22.22 21.30 4.86
C ASN A 44 -20.91 22.00 4.41
N GLU A 45 -20.26 22.65 5.36
CA GLU A 45 -18.88 23.09 5.24
C GLU A 45 -17.97 21.85 5.28
N LEU A 46 -17.93 21.12 4.16
CA LEU A 46 -16.82 20.25 3.81
C LEU A 46 -15.65 21.17 3.50
N ALA A 47 -14.92 21.47 4.57
CA ALA A 47 -13.53 21.90 4.61
C ALA A 47 -12.87 21.91 3.23
N ALA A 48 -12.81 23.08 2.62
CA ALA A 48 -11.86 23.34 1.56
C ALA A 48 -10.48 23.10 2.15
N ALA A 49 -9.83 22.09 1.60
CA ALA A 49 -8.53 21.60 2.00
C ALA A 49 -7.54 22.74 2.20
N ASP A 50 -6.86 22.64 3.32
CA ASP A 50 -5.63 23.32 3.69
C ASP A 50 -4.76 23.59 2.45
N ALA A 51 -4.55 24.87 2.16
CA ALA A 51 -3.62 25.33 1.15
C ALA A 51 -2.18 25.07 1.63
N SER A 52 -1.76 23.81 1.55
CA SER A 52 -0.35 23.45 1.58
C SER A 52 0.26 23.82 0.24
N ALA A 53 1.18 24.79 0.27
CA ALA A 53 1.88 25.31 -0.90
C ALA A 53 2.41 24.17 -1.80
N ASP A 54 2.03 24.23 -3.07
CA ASP A 54 2.18 23.21 -4.12
C ASP A 54 3.50 22.43 -4.06
N ALA A 55 3.38 21.14 -3.72
CA ALA A 55 4.26 20.17 -4.36
C ALA A 55 3.99 20.22 -5.87
N PRO A 56 5.01 20.23 -6.75
CA PRO A 56 4.77 20.31 -8.18
C PRO A 56 3.85 19.16 -8.58
N ALA A 57 2.86 19.43 -9.44
CA ALA A 57 1.76 18.51 -9.78
C ALA A 57 2.21 17.07 -10.14
N MET A 58 3.46 16.91 -10.57
CA MET A 58 4.11 15.63 -10.85
C MET A 58 4.26 14.70 -9.62
N CYS A 59 4.29 15.24 -8.40
CA CYS A 59 4.42 14.47 -7.16
C CYS A 59 3.09 14.21 -6.43
N ALA A 60 2.01 14.84 -6.90
CA ALA A 60 0.64 14.53 -6.51
C ALA A 60 0.06 13.32 -7.30
N MET A 61 0.84 12.74 -8.22
CA MET A 61 0.44 11.52 -8.94
C MET A 61 0.29 10.34 -7.97
N ARG A 62 -0.93 9.79 -7.91
CA ARG A 62 -1.28 8.67 -7.03
C ARG A 62 -0.45 7.40 -7.27
N ASP A 63 0.04 7.21 -8.49
CA ASP A 63 0.75 5.98 -8.86
C ASP A 63 2.23 5.96 -8.42
N THR A 64 2.79 7.11 -8.03
CA THR A 64 4.20 7.22 -7.61
C THR A 64 4.30 8.06 -6.35
N THR A 65 4.33 7.41 -5.18
CA THR A 65 4.47 8.11 -3.89
C THR A 65 5.91 8.05 -3.37
N ALA A 66 6.27 8.99 -2.50
CA ALA A 66 7.58 8.99 -1.85
C ALA A 66 7.88 7.67 -1.12
N LEU A 67 6.86 7.09 -0.48
CA LEU A 67 6.98 5.82 0.23
C LEU A 67 7.31 4.66 -0.73
N ARG A 68 6.67 4.61 -1.90
CA ARG A 68 6.98 3.61 -2.94
C ARG A 68 8.44 3.69 -3.36
N VAL A 69 8.94 4.90 -3.61
CA VAL A 69 10.35 5.11 -3.98
C VAL A 69 11.30 4.68 -2.86
N ALA A 70 11.00 5.04 -1.61
CA ALA A 70 11.83 4.65 -0.46
C ALA A 70 11.87 3.13 -0.25
N VAL A 71 10.72 2.45 -0.35
CA VAL A 71 10.65 0.99 -0.20
C VAL A 71 11.42 0.29 -1.31
N LEU A 72 11.30 0.75 -2.55
CA LEU A 72 12.04 0.19 -3.69
C LEU A 72 13.55 0.38 -3.55
N ASP A 73 14.00 1.57 -3.15
CA ASP A 73 15.41 1.80 -2.83
C ASP A 73 15.88 0.85 -1.73
N TYR A 74 15.09 0.72 -0.65
CA TYR A 74 15.44 -0.16 0.47
C TYR A 74 15.65 -1.62 0.04
N ILE A 75 14.69 -2.22 -0.67
CA ILE A 75 14.78 -3.65 -1.01
C ILE A 75 15.82 -3.93 -2.10
N THR A 76 16.09 -2.98 -3.01
CA THR A 76 17.03 -3.21 -4.12
C THR A 76 18.49 -3.10 -3.71
N THR A 77 18.76 -2.29 -2.68
CA THR A 77 20.08 -2.05 -2.10
C THR A 77 20.34 -2.87 -0.83
N ALA A 78 19.37 -3.66 -0.37
CA ALA A 78 19.56 -4.59 0.74
C ALA A 78 20.52 -5.74 0.38
N ASP A 79 21.33 -6.15 1.35
CA ASP A 79 22.25 -7.27 1.23
C ASP A 79 22.05 -8.28 2.40
N PRO A 80 21.71 -9.55 2.13
CA PRO A 80 21.42 -10.16 0.82
C PRO A 80 20.13 -9.63 0.16
N ARG A 81 20.08 -9.60 -1.17
CA ARG A 81 18.91 -9.06 -1.88
C ARG A 81 17.68 -9.96 -1.65
N PRO A 82 16.58 -9.44 -1.07
CA PRO A 82 15.35 -10.20 -0.91
C PRO A 82 14.68 -10.47 -2.26
N GLN A 83 14.17 -11.68 -2.42
CA GLN A 83 13.39 -12.14 -3.58
C GLN A 83 11.90 -12.29 -3.24
N ARG A 84 11.59 -12.39 -1.94
CA ARG A 84 10.24 -12.47 -1.40
C ARG A 84 10.11 -11.52 -0.23
N PHE A 85 8.89 -11.09 0.01
CA PHE A 85 8.61 -10.06 0.99
C PHE A 85 7.57 -10.52 1.99
N LEU A 86 7.70 -10.02 3.21
CA LEU A 86 6.70 -10.15 4.25
C LEU A 86 6.36 -8.74 4.75
N SER A 87 5.10 -8.55 5.13
CA SER A 87 4.66 -7.34 5.81
C SER A 87 3.81 -7.73 7.01
N THR A 88 3.95 -7.00 8.10
CA THR A 88 2.93 -7.01 9.15
C THR A 88 1.67 -6.31 8.63
N PHE A 89 0.53 -6.55 9.27
CA PHE A 89 -0.73 -5.89 8.98
C PHE A 89 -1.33 -5.34 10.28
N GLY A 90 -1.93 -4.15 10.22
CA GLY A 90 -2.66 -3.56 11.34
C GLY A 90 -1.81 -3.11 12.53
N THR A 91 -0.49 -3.08 12.39
CA THR A 91 0.45 -2.56 13.41
C THR A 91 1.04 -1.22 12.99
N ASP A 92 1.58 -0.46 13.94
CA ASP A 92 2.35 0.77 13.67
C ASP A 92 3.60 0.53 12.81
N SER A 93 4.09 -0.72 12.84
CA SER A 93 5.23 -1.19 12.07
C SER A 93 4.87 -1.72 10.66
N ALA A 94 3.57 -1.79 10.34
CA ALA A 94 3.09 -2.24 9.05
C ALA A 94 3.39 -1.19 7.98
N LEU A 95 3.75 -1.67 6.79
CA LEU A 95 3.88 -0.78 5.65
C LEU A 95 2.50 -0.20 5.28
N PRO A 96 2.41 1.12 5.08
CA PRO A 96 1.23 1.72 4.47
C PRO A 96 0.97 1.11 3.08
N GLU A 97 -0.28 1.19 2.63
CA GLU A 97 -0.78 0.51 1.41
C GLU A 97 0.12 0.71 0.19
N ASP A 98 0.58 1.95 -0.06
CA ASP A 98 1.47 2.26 -1.19
C ASP A 98 2.81 1.51 -1.11
N GLY A 99 3.39 1.45 0.10
CA GLY A 99 4.63 0.71 0.35
C GLY A 99 4.43 -0.79 0.20
N PHE A 100 3.29 -1.30 0.68
CA PHE A 100 2.94 -2.72 0.54
C PHE A 100 2.71 -3.13 -0.93
N LYS A 101 2.03 -2.29 -1.72
CA LYS A 101 1.87 -2.50 -3.17
C LYS A 101 3.22 -2.54 -3.89
N SER A 102 4.16 -1.71 -3.45
CA SER A 102 5.51 -1.67 -4.01
C SER A 102 6.28 -3.00 -3.82
N LEU A 103 6.01 -3.72 -2.72
CA LEU A 103 6.57 -5.06 -2.50
C LEU A 103 5.93 -6.10 -3.42
N GLN A 104 4.61 -6.06 -3.56
CA GLN A 104 3.87 -6.97 -4.44
C GLN A 104 4.28 -6.83 -5.91
N ASP A 105 4.58 -5.61 -6.36
CA ASP A 105 5.08 -5.35 -7.71
C ASP A 105 6.48 -5.97 -7.96
N LYS A 106 7.24 -6.28 -6.90
CA LYS A 106 8.59 -6.86 -6.99
C LYS A 106 8.65 -8.35 -6.75
N GLY A 107 7.69 -8.91 -6.01
CA GLY A 107 7.66 -10.34 -5.79
C GLY A 107 6.55 -10.81 -4.86
N PRO A 108 6.46 -12.14 -4.64
CA PRO A 108 5.48 -12.72 -3.73
C PRO A 108 5.59 -12.08 -2.35
N THR A 109 4.46 -11.55 -1.87
CA THR A 109 4.36 -10.87 -0.59
C THR A 109 3.32 -11.57 0.28
N TYR A 110 3.69 -11.93 1.51
CA TYR A 110 2.79 -12.57 2.46
C TYR A 110 2.61 -11.71 3.72
N TYR A 111 1.43 -11.82 4.34
CA TYR A 111 1.21 -11.22 5.65
C TYR A 111 1.88 -12.07 6.73
N TYR A 112 2.71 -11.45 7.54
CA TYR A 112 3.39 -12.08 8.67
C TYR A 112 3.01 -11.32 9.94
N ASN A 113 2.04 -11.85 10.68
CA ASN A 113 1.58 -11.27 11.94
C ASN A 113 2.23 -11.98 13.15
N ASP A 114 1.88 -11.53 14.35
CA ASP A 114 2.33 -12.08 15.63
C ASP A 114 1.65 -13.41 16.02
N ASN A 115 0.67 -13.88 15.24
CA ASN A 115 -0.01 -15.14 15.51
C ASN A 115 0.90 -16.33 15.17
N PRO A 116 1.29 -17.17 16.15
CA PRO A 116 2.24 -18.26 15.94
C PRO A 116 1.76 -19.31 14.92
N LYS A 117 0.45 -19.52 14.79
CA LYS A 117 -0.09 -20.45 13.79
C LYS A 117 0.11 -19.93 12.37
N ASN A 118 -0.12 -18.64 12.15
CA ASN A 118 0.08 -18.01 10.84
C ASN A 118 1.57 -17.97 10.50
N GLN A 119 2.43 -17.59 11.46
CA GLN A 119 3.88 -17.61 11.28
C GLN A 119 4.39 -19.00 10.87
N ALA A 120 3.92 -20.06 11.52
CA ALA A 120 4.28 -21.43 11.17
C ALA A 120 3.83 -21.80 9.74
N GLN A 121 2.61 -21.41 9.34
CA GLN A 121 2.11 -21.66 7.99
C GLN A 121 2.91 -20.89 6.93
N VAL A 122 3.26 -19.63 7.18
CA VAL A 122 4.08 -18.84 6.27
C VAL A 122 5.47 -19.44 6.18
N ARG A 123 6.11 -19.80 7.30
CA ARG A 123 7.42 -20.47 7.32
C ARG A 123 7.42 -21.78 6.53
N ALA A 124 6.39 -22.61 6.71
CA ALA A 124 6.23 -23.85 5.94
C ALA A 124 6.11 -23.58 4.43
N LYS A 125 5.32 -22.56 4.02
CA LYS A 125 5.21 -22.15 2.61
C LYS A 125 6.52 -21.62 2.06
N LEU A 126 7.29 -20.87 2.85
CA LEU A 126 8.58 -20.33 2.43
C LEU A 126 9.58 -21.46 2.20
N ASP A 127 9.60 -22.47 3.08
CA ASP A 127 10.44 -23.66 2.98
C ASP A 127 10.09 -24.52 1.75
N GLU A 128 8.79 -24.83 1.57
CA GLU A 128 8.29 -25.58 0.41
C GLU A 128 8.65 -24.88 -0.91
N ALA A 129 8.53 -23.56 -0.92
CA ALA A 129 8.78 -22.79 -2.11
C ALA A 129 10.27 -22.59 -2.40
N GLY A 130 11.21 -23.10 -1.58
CA GLY A 130 12.65 -23.17 -1.85
C GLY A 130 13.50 -22.10 -1.14
N PRO A 131 14.84 -22.12 -1.33
CA PRO A 131 15.81 -21.34 -0.57
C PRO A 131 15.89 -19.87 -1.02
N TYR A 132 14.75 -19.18 -1.06
CA TYR A 132 14.67 -17.78 -1.46
C TYR A 132 14.84 -16.86 -0.26
N THR A 133 15.72 -15.87 -0.40
CA THR A 133 15.90 -14.79 0.58
C THR A 133 14.58 -14.05 0.75
N THR A 134 14.00 -14.16 1.95
CA THR A 134 12.70 -13.56 2.26
C THR A 134 12.89 -12.53 3.36
N MET A 135 12.37 -11.32 3.17
CA MET A 135 12.52 -10.22 4.12
C MET A 135 11.17 -9.70 4.58
N LEU A 136 10.96 -9.68 5.89
CA LEU A 136 9.95 -8.86 6.54
C LEU A 136 10.40 -7.41 6.57
N VAL A 137 9.73 -6.56 5.80
CA VAL A 137 10.02 -5.12 5.77
C VAL A 137 9.22 -4.45 6.88
N VAL A 138 9.90 -3.62 7.67
CA VAL A 138 9.36 -2.96 8.86
C VAL A 138 9.35 -1.46 8.61
N TYR A 139 8.17 -0.86 8.69
CA TYR A 139 8.01 0.58 8.65
C TYR A 139 8.28 1.17 10.04
N LYS A 140 9.12 2.21 10.14
CA LYS A 140 9.43 2.87 11.43
C LYS A 140 8.93 4.31 11.51
N GLY A 141 8.26 4.78 10.47
CA GLY A 141 7.72 6.14 10.40
C GLY A 141 8.22 6.91 9.18
N LYS A 142 7.64 8.10 9.01
CA LYS A 142 8.03 9.09 8.01
C LYS A 142 8.05 10.47 8.64
N LYS A 143 8.86 11.36 8.07
CA LYS A 143 8.88 12.80 8.34
C LYS A 143 8.74 13.53 7.02
N GLU A 144 7.98 14.61 7.01
CA GLU A 144 7.80 15.45 5.84
C GLU A 144 8.40 16.83 6.13
N SER A 145 9.11 17.39 5.16
CA SER A 145 9.70 18.73 5.21
C SER A 145 9.53 19.42 3.87
N ASP A 146 9.94 20.69 3.79
CA ASP A 146 9.87 21.49 2.56
C ASP A 146 8.44 21.57 1.98
N ASN A 147 7.46 21.80 2.85
CA ASN A 147 6.02 21.80 2.51
C ASN A 147 5.54 20.49 1.86
N GLY A 148 6.11 19.36 2.28
CA GLY A 148 5.78 18.05 1.73
C GLY A 148 6.54 17.69 0.46
N ASN A 149 7.52 18.50 0.03
CA ASN A 149 8.39 18.17 -1.12
C ASN A 149 9.56 17.25 -0.78
N THR A 150 9.89 17.12 0.49
CA THR A 150 10.89 16.17 0.98
C THR A 150 10.22 15.25 1.98
N VAL A 151 10.34 13.94 1.75
CA VAL A 151 9.80 12.91 2.64
C VAL A 151 10.93 11.98 3.04
N THR A 152 11.18 11.89 4.33
CA THR A 152 12.18 11.01 4.89
C THR A 152 11.49 9.81 5.52
N VAL A 153 11.76 8.61 5.01
CA VAL A 153 11.13 7.36 5.44
C VAL A 153 12.16 6.51 6.19
N MET A 154 11.77 5.99 7.36
CA MET A 154 12.59 5.07 8.13
C MET A 154 12.11 3.63 7.91
N LEU A 155 12.99 2.79 7.36
CA LEU A 155 12.69 1.38 7.07
C LEU A 155 13.70 0.46 7.72
N GLY A 156 13.23 -0.69 8.22
CA GLY A 156 14.05 -1.80 8.69
C GLY A 156 13.64 -3.10 8.01
N GLY A 157 14.35 -4.18 8.32
CA GLY A 157 14.02 -5.49 7.79
C GLY A 157 14.53 -6.64 8.64
N HIS A 158 13.81 -7.75 8.60
CA HIS A 158 14.22 -9.02 9.21
C HIS A 158 14.14 -10.13 8.17
N TYR A 159 15.20 -10.90 8.02
CA TYR A 159 15.19 -12.06 7.14
C TYR A 159 14.53 -13.24 7.84
N ILE A 160 13.55 -13.85 7.15
CA ILE A 160 12.75 -14.96 7.66
C ILE A 160 12.77 -16.10 6.65
N GLY A 161 13.20 -17.28 7.05
CA GLY A 161 13.38 -18.47 6.24
C GLY A 161 14.72 -18.51 5.51
N GLY A 162 15.08 -19.71 5.06
CA GLY A 162 16.27 -19.96 4.26
C GLY A 162 17.59 -19.71 5.02
N GLU A 163 18.64 -19.42 4.26
CA GLU A 163 20.02 -19.29 4.76
C GLU A 163 20.23 -18.10 5.72
N HIS A 164 19.40 -17.07 5.62
CA HIS A 164 19.58 -15.82 6.35
C HIS A 164 18.58 -15.62 7.50
N GLU A 165 17.88 -16.69 7.92
CA GLU A 165 16.94 -16.66 9.05
C GLU A 165 17.52 -15.94 10.27
N GLY A 166 16.75 -15.00 10.82
CA GLY A 166 17.11 -14.26 12.03
C GLY A 166 18.09 -13.12 11.82
N LYS A 167 18.66 -12.94 10.62
CA LYS A 167 19.47 -11.75 10.29
C LYS A 167 18.56 -10.52 10.23
N ALA A 168 19.02 -9.40 10.81
CA ALA A 168 18.38 -8.10 10.64
C ALA A 168 19.07 -7.31 9.52
N ALA A 169 18.28 -6.72 8.64
CA ALA A 169 18.74 -5.68 7.73
C ALA A 169 18.87 -4.36 8.49
N ALA A 170 19.84 -3.53 8.10
CA ALA A 170 20.05 -2.25 8.73
C ALA A 170 18.80 -1.37 8.63
N VAL A 171 18.54 -0.61 9.70
CA VAL A 171 17.56 0.46 9.66
C VAL A 171 18.15 1.59 8.84
N ARG A 172 17.40 2.07 7.86
CA ARG A 172 17.83 3.16 6.98
C ARG A 172 16.82 4.27 6.97
N GLU A 173 17.36 5.47 6.97
CA GLU A 173 16.62 6.69 6.73
C GLU A 173 16.81 7.06 5.25
N ILE A 174 15.73 6.98 4.48
CA ILE A 174 15.75 7.24 3.05
C ILE A 174 15.01 8.54 2.82
N THR A 175 15.75 9.57 2.43
CA THR A 175 15.18 10.86 2.04
C THR A 175 14.78 10.79 0.57
N VAL A 176 13.53 11.10 0.29
CA VAL A 176 12.98 11.18 -1.06
C VAL A 176 12.58 12.62 -1.31
N ARG A 177 13.03 13.18 -2.41
CA ARG A 177 12.67 14.53 -2.83
C ARG A 177 11.81 14.49 -4.07
N CYS A 178 10.83 15.37 -4.09
CA CYS A 178 10.07 15.67 -5.27
C CYS A 178 10.85 16.67 -6.13
N ASP A 179 11.13 16.30 -7.38
CA ASP A 179 11.71 17.18 -8.40
C ASP A 179 10.78 17.36 -9.61
N SER A 180 11.26 18.02 -10.67
CA SER A 180 10.50 18.26 -11.90
C SER A 180 10.08 16.98 -12.65
N THR A 181 10.67 15.84 -12.31
CA THR A 181 10.42 14.51 -12.90
C THR A 181 9.67 13.55 -11.97
N GLY A 182 9.37 13.96 -10.74
CA GLY A 182 8.68 13.18 -9.72
C GLY A 182 9.54 12.86 -8.50
N TRP A 183 9.13 11.85 -7.73
CA TRP A 183 9.83 11.43 -6.51
C TRP A 183 11.14 10.67 -6.81
N ARG A 184 12.24 11.07 -6.15
CA ARG A 184 13.58 10.47 -6.31
C ARG A 184 14.33 10.41 -4.98
N VAL A 185 15.17 9.39 -4.81
CA VAL A 185 16.21 9.41 -3.77
C VAL A 185 17.38 10.24 -4.30
N PRO A 186 17.77 11.36 -3.65
CA PRO A 186 18.94 12.12 -4.08
C PRO A 186 20.19 11.29 -3.81
N SER A 187 21.15 11.33 -4.74
CA SER A 187 22.35 10.48 -4.77
C SER A 187 23.26 10.54 -3.53
N SER A 188 22.96 11.38 -2.54
CA SER A 188 23.85 11.70 -1.41
C SER A 188 23.23 11.48 -0.02
N ALA A 189 22.03 10.90 0.11
CA ALA A 189 21.25 11.01 1.36
C ALA A 189 20.77 9.70 2.01
N THR A 190 21.36 8.54 1.70
CA THR A 190 21.05 7.31 2.45
C THR A 190 21.91 7.27 3.71
N THR A 191 21.44 7.90 4.78
CA THR A 191 22.06 7.79 6.09
C THR A 191 21.59 6.49 6.74
N GLN A 192 22.52 5.56 6.95
CA GLN A 192 22.25 4.36 7.74
C GLN A 192 22.07 4.79 9.20
N ALA A 193 20.91 4.48 9.78
CA ALA A 193 20.69 4.74 11.20
C ALA A 193 21.64 3.83 11.99
N ALA A 194 22.45 4.42 12.88
CA ALA A 194 23.40 3.69 13.70
C ALA A 194 22.69 2.56 14.48
N PRO A 195 23.28 1.36 14.60
CA PRO A 195 22.70 0.28 15.39
C PRO A 195 22.52 0.76 16.84
N ALA A 196 21.32 0.57 17.38
CA ALA A 196 21.05 0.84 18.79
C ALA A 196 22.07 0.05 19.63
N ALA A 197 22.94 0.76 20.34
CA ALA A 197 23.96 0.17 21.18
C ALA A 197 23.29 -0.74 22.22
N ALA A 198 23.80 -1.97 22.33
CA ALA A 198 23.36 -2.94 23.34
C ALA A 198 23.47 -2.30 24.75
N PRO A 199 22.50 -2.55 25.66
CA PRO A 199 22.62 -2.08 27.03
C PRO A 199 23.85 -2.74 27.67
N ALA A 200 24.83 -1.93 28.05
CA ALA A 200 25.97 -2.38 28.82
C ALA A 200 25.46 -3.05 30.11
N THR A 201 25.74 -4.33 30.26
CA THR A 201 25.53 -5.06 31.51
C THR A 201 26.49 -4.49 32.55
N PRO A 202 26.03 -3.89 33.67
CA PRO A 202 26.93 -3.59 34.77
C PRO A 202 27.30 -4.92 35.42
N GLY A 203 28.57 -5.28 35.29
CA GLY A 203 29.17 -6.41 36.00
C GLY A 203 29.72 -5.98 37.37
N ALA A 204 29.53 -6.90 38.32
CA ALA A 204 30.05 -6.97 39.69
C ALA A 204 29.41 -6.05 40.75
#